data_AF-D8U6I6-F1
#
_entry.id   AF-D8U6I6-F1
#
_cell.length_a   1.000
_cell.length_b   1.000
_cell.length_c   1.000
_cell.angle_alpha   90.00
_cell.angle_beta   90.00
_cell.angle_gamma   90.00
#
_symmetry.space_group_name_H-M   'P 1'
#
loop_
_entity.id
_entity.type
_entity.pdbx_description
1 polymer ?
#
loop_
_entity_poly.entity_id
_entity_poly.type
_entity_poly.pdbx_seq_one_letter_code
_entity_poly.pdbx_strand_id
1 'polypeptide(L)'
;MPVLQCSSQQNTIAESKRAAAKACVDRFICSGTLLGLGPGEMDVVGVPVCDAAAHEAAFHGVPLVADGRATEAAVVVADADQFDMKANAALVGCAAEPQQPDVPRLLAALTTRGSASGSSSDTGPVLVLLVESSRADSWEEHAEQLDDIFLGDAELWRRSFAGQPENPRGGDHPYVSPQGYTIVDVRFYEGLKLYGENEPYDKIADEVQQVAGVAGHGLLIRRAAAAVIARPGDEGPQVVEF
;
A
#
# COMPACT_ATOMS: atom_id res chain seq x y z
N MET A 1 -16.04 -21.86 -31.67
CA MET A 1 -15.87 -20.40 -31.81
C MET A 1 -14.70 -19.99 -30.93
N PRO A 2 -13.64 -19.37 -31.46
CA PRO A 2 -12.56 -18.88 -30.63
C PRO A 2 -12.95 -17.54 -30.00
N VAL A 3 -12.89 -17.47 -28.67
CA VAL A 3 -12.99 -16.23 -27.90
C VAL A 3 -11.63 -15.53 -28.00
N LEU A 4 -11.60 -14.37 -28.65
CA LEU A 4 -10.49 -13.42 -28.58
C LEU A 4 -10.46 -12.85 -27.15
N GLN A 5 -9.53 -13.32 -26.33
CA GLN A 5 -9.21 -12.68 -25.06
C GLN A 5 -8.26 -11.51 -25.31
N CYS A 6 -8.68 -10.33 -24.85
CA CYS A 6 -7.97 -9.05 -24.95
C CYS A 6 -6.68 -9.10 -24.12
N SER A 7 -5.54 -9.36 -24.77
CA SER A 7 -4.21 -9.33 -24.17
C SER A 7 -3.57 -7.93 -24.14
N SER A 8 -4.23 -6.91 -24.72
CA SER A 8 -3.65 -5.57 -24.87
C SER A 8 -3.83 -4.68 -23.64
N GLN A 9 -4.84 -4.88 -22.79
CA GLN A 9 -5.06 -4.02 -21.61
C GLN A 9 -4.08 -4.28 -20.46
N GLN A 10 -3.64 -5.53 -20.26
CA GLN A 10 -2.64 -5.84 -19.24
C GLN A 10 -1.24 -5.31 -19.61
N ASN A 11 -0.91 -5.32 -20.91
CA ASN A 11 0.38 -4.82 -21.40
C ASN A 11 0.49 -3.30 -21.25
N THR A 12 -0.58 -2.54 -21.53
CA THR A 12 -0.58 -1.07 -21.42
C THR A 12 -0.51 -0.57 -19.99
N ILE A 13 -1.11 -1.28 -19.02
CA ILE A 13 -0.99 -0.95 -17.59
C ILE A 13 0.45 -1.20 -17.09
N ALA A 14 1.05 -2.34 -17.46
CA ALA A 14 2.43 -2.65 -17.11
C ALA A 14 3.43 -1.64 -17.69
N GLU A 15 3.23 -1.21 -18.93
CA GLU A 15 4.02 -0.16 -19.58
C GLU A 15 3.86 1.19 -18.87
N SER A 16 2.63 1.56 -18.47
CA SER A 16 2.37 2.79 -17.72
C SER A 16 3.06 2.78 -16.35
N LYS A 17 2.96 1.68 -15.60
CA LYS A 17 3.66 1.52 -14.31
C LYS A 17 5.18 1.62 -14.47
N ARG A 18 5.74 0.99 -15.50
CA ARG A 18 7.18 1.08 -15.80
C ARG A 18 7.61 2.51 -16.14
N ALA A 19 6.81 3.24 -16.90
CA ALA A 19 7.08 4.63 -17.23
C ALA A 19 7.06 5.53 -15.99
N ALA A 20 6.06 5.37 -15.11
CA ALA A 20 5.99 6.09 -13.83
C ALA A 20 7.19 5.78 -12.92
N ALA A 21 7.54 4.51 -12.76
CA ALA A 21 8.70 4.10 -11.97
C ALA A 21 10.00 4.72 -12.50
N LYS A 22 10.21 4.68 -13.83
CA LYS A 22 11.38 5.31 -14.46
C LYS A 22 11.42 6.82 -14.21
N ALA A 23 10.30 7.52 -14.41
CA ALA A 23 10.23 8.96 -14.18
C ALA A 23 10.47 9.33 -12.71
N CYS A 24 9.99 8.51 -11.76
CA CYS A 24 10.25 8.68 -10.34
C CYS A 24 11.76 8.56 -10.04
N VAL A 25 12.41 7.51 -10.56
CA VAL A 25 13.85 7.29 -10.37
C VAL A 25 14.67 8.42 -11.00
N ASP A 26 14.44 8.73 -12.29
CA ASP A 26 15.20 9.76 -13.01
C ASP A 26 15.10 11.15 -12.35
N ARG A 27 13.98 11.45 -11.70
CA ARG A 27 13.67 12.78 -11.16
C ARG A 27 14.17 12.97 -9.74
N PHE A 28 13.99 11.97 -8.87
CA PHE A 28 14.16 12.13 -7.42
C PHE A 28 15.42 11.46 -6.88
N ILE A 29 16.11 10.65 -7.68
CA ILE A 29 17.25 9.86 -7.23
C ILE A 29 18.53 10.45 -7.81
N CYS A 30 19.45 10.82 -6.91
CA CYS A 30 20.77 11.34 -7.26
C CYS A 30 21.85 10.55 -6.52
N SER A 31 23.11 10.70 -6.94
CA SER A 31 24.25 10.11 -6.23
C SER A 31 24.34 10.68 -4.80
N GLY A 32 24.51 9.81 -3.81
CA GLY A 32 24.52 10.15 -2.38
C GLY A 32 23.14 10.16 -1.69
N THR A 33 22.07 9.83 -2.40
CA THR A 33 20.73 9.66 -1.80
C THR A 33 20.63 8.31 -1.07
N LEU A 34 20.21 8.32 0.20
CA LEU A 34 19.71 7.13 0.89
C LEU A 34 18.35 6.74 0.30
N LEU A 35 18.41 5.94 -0.76
CA LEU A 35 17.27 5.46 -1.52
C LEU A 35 17.10 3.96 -1.27
N GLY A 36 15.89 3.53 -0.89
CA GLY A 36 15.44 2.16 -1.10
C GLY A 36 15.52 1.72 -2.57
N LEU A 37 16.26 0.64 -2.92
CA LEU A 37 16.06 -0.32 -4.05
C LEU A 37 17.26 -0.56 -5.03
N GLY A 38 17.47 -1.84 -5.46
CA GLY A 38 18.07 -2.40 -6.73
C GLY A 38 19.54 -2.12 -7.22
N PRO A 39 20.39 -3.16 -7.53
CA PRO A 39 21.88 -3.21 -7.73
C PRO A 39 22.59 -2.21 -8.59
N GLY A 40 23.84 -2.03 -8.20
CA GLY A 40 24.95 -1.60 -9.02
C GLY A 40 26.05 -1.07 -8.11
N GLU A 41 27.22 -0.74 -8.65
CA GLU A 41 28.11 0.22 -7.98
C GLU A 41 27.40 1.58 -7.99
N MET A 42 26.55 1.78 -7.00
CA MET A 42 25.86 3.02 -6.69
C MET A 42 26.17 3.36 -5.24
N ASP A 43 26.41 4.65 -4.97
CA ASP A 43 26.50 5.19 -3.60
C ASP A 43 25.10 5.36 -3.00
N VAL A 44 24.28 4.32 -3.16
CA VAL A 44 22.86 4.23 -2.79
C VAL A 44 22.70 2.95 -1.98
N VAL A 45 22.15 3.09 -0.77
CA VAL A 45 21.85 1.95 0.12
C VAL A 45 20.35 1.84 0.29
N GLY A 46 19.81 0.67 -0.03
CA GLY A 46 18.39 0.37 0.04
C GLY A 46 17.87 0.11 1.46
N VAL A 47 16.78 0.78 1.83
CA VAL A 47 15.93 0.42 2.97
C VAL A 47 14.71 -0.35 2.45
N PRO A 48 14.66 -1.68 2.60
CA PRO A 48 13.54 -2.45 2.10
C PRO A 48 12.31 -2.30 3.02
N VAL A 49 11.22 -1.78 2.47
CA VAL A 49 9.93 -1.61 3.18
C VAL A 49 9.11 -2.89 3.27
N CYS A 50 9.55 -3.98 2.61
CA CYS A 50 8.98 -5.31 2.73
C CYS A 50 9.96 -6.39 2.26
N ASP A 51 9.64 -7.65 2.51
CA ASP A 51 10.50 -8.77 2.14
C ASP A 51 10.58 -8.97 0.63
N ALA A 52 9.50 -8.70 -0.11
CA ALA A 52 9.52 -8.72 -1.58
C ALA A 52 10.50 -7.67 -2.14
N ALA A 53 10.46 -6.44 -1.63
CA ALA A 53 11.40 -5.39 -2.02
C ALA A 53 12.85 -5.75 -1.65
N ALA A 54 13.08 -6.40 -0.50
CA ALA A 54 14.40 -6.90 -0.12
C ALA A 54 14.91 -7.97 -1.09
N HIS A 55 14.06 -8.95 -1.45
CA HIS A 55 14.43 -10.02 -2.37
C HIS A 55 14.72 -9.49 -3.77
N GLU A 56 13.87 -8.62 -4.32
CA GLU A 56 14.09 -8.01 -5.64
C GLU A 56 15.37 -7.16 -5.66
N ALA A 57 15.57 -6.34 -4.62
CA ALA A 57 16.77 -5.54 -4.50
C ALA A 57 18.03 -6.41 -4.40
N ALA A 58 18.00 -7.49 -3.62
CA ALA A 58 19.12 -8.42 -3.48
C ALA A 58 19.37 -9.27 -4.73
N PHE A 59 18.31 -9.73 -5.41
CA PHE A 59 18.37 -10.51 -6.64
C PHE A 59 19.11 -9.73 -7.72
N HIS A 60 18.75 -8.46 -7.82
CA HIS A 60 19.42 -7.60 -8.73
C HIS A 60 20.83 -7.29 -8.13
N GLY A 61 21.00 -7.10 -6.81
CA GLY A 61 22.29 -6.92 -6.09
C GLY A 61 22.51 -5.52 -5.48
N VAL A 62 21.48 -4.85 -4.99
CA VAL A 62 21.62 -3.55 -4.30
C VAL A 62 22.14 -3.75 -2.90
N PRO A 63 23.05 -2.88 -2.44
CA PRO A 63 23.41 -2.82 -1.04
C PRO A 63 22.19 -2.48 -0.20
N LEU A 64 21.77 -3.38 0.69
CA LEU A 64 20.69 -3.12 1.64
C LEU A 64 21.27 -2.79 3.02
N VAL A 65 20.59 -1.94 3.77
CA VAL A 65 20.90 -1.80 5.21
C VAL A 65 20.66 -3.12 5.93
N ALA A 66 21.55 -3.47 6.85
CA ALA A 66 21.46 -4.73 7.60
C ALA A 66 20.22 -4.79 8.50
N ASP A 67 19.74 -3.65 9.00
CA ASP A 67 18.50 -3.53 9.77
C ASP A 67 17.56 -2.47 9.16
N GLY A 68 16.83 -2.88 8.13
CA GLY A 68 15.87 -2.00 7.45
C GLY A 68 14.59 -1.72 8.23
N ARG A 69 14.38 -2.33 9.41
CA ARG A 69 13.09 -2.23 10.13
C ARG A 69 12.92 -0.93 10.92
N ALA A 70 14.02 -0.24 11.22
CA ALA A 70 14.03 1.01 11.98
C ALA A 70 14.88 2.11 11.31
N THR A 71 15.21 1.94 10.03
CA THR A 71 16.04 2.90 9.29
C THR A 71 15.15 3.84 8.50
N GLU A 72 15.31 5.14 8.71
CA GLU A 72 14.64 6.18 7.91
C GLU A 72 15.29 6.27 6.52
N ALA A 73 14.47 6.42 5.48
CA ALA A 73 14.96 6.64 4.13
C ALA A 73 14.93 8.14 3.80
N ALA A 74 15.93 8.62 3.06
CA ALA A 74 15.94 10.00 2.56
C ALA A 74 14.89 10.18 1.45
N VAL A 75 14.67 9.15 0.64
CA VAL A 75 13.58 9.06 -0.32
C VAL A 75 12.96 7.67 -0.23
N VAL A 76 11.66 7.63 0.01
CA VAL A 76 10.83 6.44 -0.16
C VAL A 76 10.13 6.56 -1.50
N VAL A 77 10.16 5.48 -2.29
CA VAL A 77 9.30 5.29 -3.46
C VAL A 77 8.40 4.10 -3.16
N ALA A 78 7.09 4.34 -3.14
CA ALA A 78 6.10 3.31 -2.90
C ALA A 78 4.95 3.48 -3.90
N ASP A 79 4.42 2.36 -4.39
CA ASP A 79 3.22 2.35 -5.19
C ASP A 79 1.99 2.54 -4.28
N ALA A 80 1.12 3.46 -4.65
CA ALA A 80 -0.21 3.63 -4.08
C ALA A 80 -1.23 2.82 -4.86
N ASP A 81 -2.11 2.12 -4.14
CA ASP A 81 -3.26 1.43 -4.72
C ASP A 81 -4.32 2.44 -5.15
N GLN A 82 -4.52 3.49 -4.35
CA GLN A 82 -5.37 4.64 -4.68
C GLN A 82 -4.75 5.94 -4.19
N PHE A 83 -5.02 7.04 -4.89
CA PHE A 83 -4.45 8.35 -4.54
C PHE A 83 -5.46 9.48 -4.76
N ASP A 84 -5.74 10.23 -3.70
CA ASP A 84 -6.48 11.48 -3.74
C ASP A 84 -5.50 12.65 -3.82
N MET A 85 -5.36 13.19 -5.03
CA MET A 85 -4.47 14.30 -5.32
C MET A 85 -4.85 15.60 -4.60
N LYS A 86 -6.14 15.84 -4.31
CA LYS A 86 -6.56 17.07 -3.62
C LYS A 86 -6.20 17.03 -2.15
N ALA A 87 -6.35 15.85 -1.53
CA ALA A 87 -6.05 15.66 -0.12
C ALA A 87 -4.57 15.32 0.15
N ASN A 88 -3.78 15.02 -0.90
CA ASN A 88 -2.47 14.37 -0.78
C ASN A 88 -2.58 13.14 0.13
N ALA A 89 -3.52 12.25 -0.19
CA ALA A 89 -3.79 11.05 0.57
C ALA A 89 -3.68 9.81 -0.32
N ALA A 90 -3.07 8.75 0.20
CA ALA A 90 -2.89 7.49 -0.49
C ALA A 90 -3.46 6.33 0.32
N LEU A 91 -4.10 5.37 -0.36
CA LEU A 91 -4.34 4.04 0.17
C LEU A 91 -3.24 3.12 -0.35
N VAL A 92 -2.60 2.42 0.58
CA VAL A 92 -1.60 1.39 0.32
C VAL A 92 -2.00 0.12 1.05
N GLY A 93 -1.58 -1.04 0.57
CA GLY A 93 -1.88 -2.31 1.24
C GLY A 93 -2.85 -3.21 0.49
N CYS A 94 -3.41 -2.83 -0.66
CA CYS A 94 -4.62 -3.48 -1.21
C CYS A 94 -4.35 -4.75 -2.03
N ALA A 95 -3.24 -4.84 -2.76
CA ALA A 95 -2.98 -5.99 -3.64
C ALA A 95 -2.80 -7.32 -2.87
N ALA A 96 -3.25 -8.43 -3.43
CA ALA A 96 -3.02 -9.74 -2.81
C ALA A 96 -1.58 -10.26 -3.03
N GLU A 97 -0.93 -9.87 -4.14
CA GLU A 97 0.38 -10.37 -4.55
C GLU A 97 1.32 -9.25 -5.10
N PRO A 98 2.58 -9.20 -4.65
CA PRO A 98 3.12 -9.93 -3.50
C PRO A 98 2.30 -9.61 -2.23
N GLN A 99 2.13 -10.59 -1.33
CA GLN A 99 1.39 -10.37 -0.07
C GLN A 99 1.92 -9.07 0.55
N GLN A 100 1.01 -8.09 0.65
CA GLN A 100 1.38 -6.68 0.67
C GLN A 100 2.44 -6.32 1.73
N PRO A 101 3.21 -5.24 1.46
CA PRO A 101 4.24 -4.73 2.32
C PRO A 101 3.80 -4.65 3.77
N ASP A 102 4.77 -4.93 4.64
CA ASP A 102 4.72 -4.69 6.07
C ASP A 102 4.42 -3.19 6.27
N VAL A 103 3.13 -2.84 6.37
CA VAL A 103 2.65 -1.45 6.51
C VAL A 103 3.36 -0.75 7.68
N PRO A 104 3.58 -1.39 8.85
CA PRO A 104 4.44 -0.83 9.89
C PRO A 104 5.85 -0.47 9.37
N ARG A 105 6.49 -1.34 8.59
CA ARG A 105 7.83 -1.08 8.01
C ARG A 105 7.82 0.03 6.96
N LEU A 106 6.77 0.12 6.13
CA LEU A 106 6.57 1.23 5.20
C LEU A 106 6.39 2.55 5.96
N LEU A 107 5.54 2.58 6.98
CA LEU A 107 5.33 3.75 7.83
C LEU A 107 6.61 4.17 8.56
N ALA A 108 7.41 3.21 9.05
CA ALA A 108 8.70 3.47 9.68
C ALA A 108 9.73 4.09 8.73
N ALA A 109 9.67 3.76 7.44
CA ALA A 109 10.52 4.40 6.43
C ALA A 109 10.04 5.81 6.03
N LEU A 110 8.75 6.13 6.24
CA LEU A 110 8.07 7.37 5.82
C LEU A 110 8.10 8.51 6.88
N THR A 111 9.11 8.56 7.74
CA THR A 111 9.21 9.55 8.82
C THR A 111 9.54 10.97 8.34
N THR A 112 10.19 11.10 7.18
CA THR A 112 10.36 12.37 6.42
C THR A 112 9.65 12.29 5.06
N ARG A 113 9.20 13.44 4.53
CA ARG A 113 8.43 13.57 3.26
C ARG A 113 9.00 12.64 2.17
N GLY A 114 8.22 11.65 1.72
CA GLY A 114 8.63 10.65 0.71
C GLY A 114 7.97 10.93 -0.65
N SER A 115 8.43 10.31 -1.74
CA SER A 115 7.81 10.45 -3.07
C SER A 115 6.93 9.24 -3.36
N ALA A 116 5.63 9.44 -3.58
CA ALA A 116 4.73 8.35 -3.93
C ALA A 116 4.67 8.15 -5.46
N SER A 117 4.70 6.89 -5.90
CA SER A 117 4.31 6.49 -7.24
C SER A 117 2.87 5.97 -7.13
N GLY A 118 1.98 6.26 -8.09
CA GLY A 118 0.59 5.82 -7.99
C GLY A 118 0.03 5.43 -9.33
N SER A 119 -0.67 4.29 -9.37
CA SER A 119 -1.56 3.93 -10.47
C SER A 119 -2.99 3.94 -9.95
N SER A 120 -3.88 4.70 -10.59
CA SER A 120 -5.30 4.70 -10.24
C SER A 120 -5.96 3.39 -10.67
N SER A 121 -6.58 2.65 -9.74
CA SER A 121 -7.52 1.56 -10.05
C SER A 121 -8.97 2.05 -9.96
N ASP A 122 -9.84 1.58 -10.87
CA ASP A 122 -11.29 1.88 -10.89
C ASP A 122 -12.12 1.13 -9.84
N THR A 123 -11.49 0.46 -8.87
CA THR A 123 -12.18 -0.26 -7.79
C THR A 123 -12.55 0.72 -6.67
N GLY A 124 -13.71 0.54 -6.05
CA GLY A 124 -14.10 1.29 -4.84
C GLY A 124 -12.99 1.24 -3.76
N PRO A 125 -12.93 2.22 -2.85
CA PRO A 125 -11.81 2.35 -1.95
C PRO A 125 -11.77 1.22 -0.92
N VAL A 126 -10.57 0.66 -0.75
CA VAL A 126 -10.27 -0.37 0.24
C VAL A 126 -9.31 0.20 1.26
N LEU A 127 -9.76 0.35 2.50
CA LEU A 127 -8.90 0.71 3.62
C LEU A 127 -8.36 -0.56 4.26
N VAL A 128 -7.03 -0.66 4.31
CA VAL A 128 -6.32 -1.82 4.82
C VAL A 128 -5.95 -1.58 6.26
N LEU A 129 -6.33 -2.49 7.16
CA LEU A 129 -6.07 -2.40 8.59
C LEU A 129 -5.24 -3.59 9.06
N LEU A 130 -4.29 -3.33 9.96
CA LEU A 130 -3.58 -4.37 10.70
C LEU A 130 -4.26 -4.53 12.05
N VAL A 131 -4.76 -5.74 12.30
CA VAL A 131 -5.55 -6.05 13.48
C VAL A 131 -4.92 -7.21 14.23
N GLU A 132 -4.86 -7.11 15.56
CA GLU A 132 -4.35 -8.16 16.43
C GLU A 132 -5.10 -9.49 16.22
N SER A 133 -4.35 -10.55 15.95
CA SER A 133 -4.85 -11.91 15.77
C SER A 133 -4.10 -12.88 16.70
N SER A 134 -3.87 -12.45 17.94
CA SER A 134 -3.19 -13.25 18.97
C SER A 134 -3.94 -14.55 19.32
N ARG A 135 -5.23 -14.64 18.96
CA ARG A 135 -6.04 -15.87 18.92
C ARG A 135 -6.80 -15.96 17.59
N ALA A 136 -7.14 -17.18 17.17
CA ALA A 136 -7.78 -17.44 15.87
C ALA A 136 -9.03 -16.56 15.59
N ASP A 137 -9.78 -16.26 16.65
CA ASP A 137 -11.05 -15.53 16.59
C ASP A 137 -10.97 -14.10 17.18
N SER A 138 -9.81 -13.65 17.67
CA SER A 138 -9.71 -12.31 18.30
C SER A 138 -9.99 -11.17 17.34
N TRP A 139 -9.84 -11.42 16.04
CA TRP A 139 -10.10 -10.41 15.02
C TRP A 139 -11.59 -10.07 14.90
N GLU A 140 -12.51 -10.98 15.25
CA GLU A 140 -13.95 -10.75 15.07
C GLU A 140 -14.48 -9.68 16.03
N GLU A 141 -13.98 -9.66 17.26
CA GLU A 141 -14.30 -8.63 18.26
C GLU A 141 -13.87 -7.23 17.79
N HIS A 142 -12.70 -7.15 17.14
CA HIS A 142 -12.19 -5.91 16.56
C HIS A 142 -12.95 -5.51 15.30
N ALA A 143 -13.35 -6.49 14.48
CA ALA A 143 -14.15 -6.26 13.28
C ALA A 143 -15.55 -5.74 13.61
N GLU A 144 -16.19 -6.21 14.69
CA GLU A 144 -17.49 -5.70 15.14
C GLU A 144 -17.39 -4.21 15.53
N GLN A 145 -16.35 -3.81 16.27
CA GLN A 145 -16.13 -2.40 16.61
C GLN A 145 -15.85 -1.53 15.38
N LEU A 146 -15.13 -2.07 14.39
CA LEU A 146 -14.89 -1.37 13.14
C LEU A 146 -16.18 -1.26 12.30
N ASP A 147 -17.03 -2.28 12.30
CA ASP A 147 -18.34 -2.24 11.62
C ASP A 147 -19.25 -1.14 12.21
N ASP A 148 -19.24 -0.99 13.54
CA ASP A 148 -19.97 0.08 14.24
C ASP A 148 -19.55 1.49 13.81
N ILE A 149 -18.26 1.73 13.52
CA ILE A 149 -17.82 3.06 13.05
C ILE A 149 -18.10 3.30 11.57
N PHE A 150 -18.32 2.25 10.78
CA PHE A 150 -18.64 2.35 9.34
C PHE A 150 -20.14 2.21 9.04
N LEU A 151 -20.98 1.83 10.01
CA LEU A 151 -22.45 1.77 9.92
C LEU A 151 -22.99 1.04 8.67
N GLY A 152 -22.29 -0.01 8.23
CA GLY A 152 -22.67 -0.78 7.05
C GLY A 152 -22.39 -0.09 5.70
N ASP A 153 -21.62 1.01 5.67
CA ASP A 153 -21.10 1.60 4.43
C ASP A 153 -19.93 0.80 3.83
N ALA A 154 -19.43 -0.19 4.57
CA ALA A 154 -18.34 -1.04 4.16
C ALA A 154 -18.54 -2.50 4.60
N GLU A 155 -17.89 -3.41 3.87
CA GLU A 155 -17.72 -4.79 4.31
C GLU A 155 -16.32 -4.99 4.86
N LEU A 156 -16.22 -5.76 5.95
CA LEU A 156 -14.94 -6.12 6.54
C LEU A 156 -14.56 -7.53 6.11
N TRP A 157 -13.44 -7.64 5.40
CA TRP A 157 -12.92 -8.89 4.91
C TRP A 157 -11.58 -9.20 5.56
N ARG A 158 -11.51 -10.30 6.31
CA ARG A 158 -10.23 -10.84 6.75
C ARG A 158 -9.48 -11.39 5.54
N ARG A 159 -8.26 -10.94 5.33
CA ARG A 159 -7.48 -11.31 4.15
C ARG A 159 -7.01 -12.76 4.21
N SER A 160 -7.21 -13.49 3.10
CA SER A 160 -6.62 -14.82 2.88
C SER A 160 -5.11 -14.73 2.65
N PHE A 161 -4.37 -15.81 2.89
CA PHE A 161 -2.98 -15.91 2.47
C PHE A 161 -2.85 -15.85 0.94
N ALA A 162 -1.76 -15.28 0.43
CA ALA A 162 -1.51 -15.13 -1.01
C ALA A 162 -1.63 -16.47 -1.76
N GLY A 163 -2.21 -16.42 -2.96
CA GLY A 163 -2.56 -17.59 -3.75
C GLY A 163 -3.79 -18.38 -3.29
N GLN A 164 -4.43 -18.01 -2.17
CA GLN A 164 -5.69 -18.61 -1.73
C GLN A 164 -6.90 -17.85 -2.29
N PRO A 165 -8.06 -18.52 -2.45
CA PRO A 165 -9.30 -17.84 -2.82
C PRO A 165 -9.68 -16.74 -1.83
N GLU A 166 -10.26 -15.65 -2.33
CA GLU A 166 -10.84 -14.62 -1.46
C GLU A 166 -12.00 -15.21 -0.64
N ASN A 167 -12.05 -14.83 0.64
CA ASN A 167 -13.10 -15.24 1.55
C ASN A 167 -13.28 -14.12 2.60
N PRO A 168 -14.51 -13.71 2.96
CA PRO A 168 -14.72 -12.65 3.94
C PRO A 168 -14.09 -12.91 5.32
N ARG A 169 -13.87 -14.19 5.67
CA ARG A 169 -13.21 -14.60 6.91
C ARG A 169 -11.79 -15.13 6.71
N GLY A 170 -11.20 -14.94 5.53
CA GLY A 170 -9.85 -15.40 5.18
C GLY A 170 -9.73 -16.90 4.85
N GLY A 171 -10.85 -17.63 4.88
CA GLY A 171 -10.91 -19.05 4.52
C GLY A 171 -10.18 -19.95 5.52
N ASP A 172 -9.72 -21.12 5.05
CA ASP A 172 -8.98 -22.09 5.87
C ASP A 172 -7.55 -21.64 6.18
N HIS A 173 -7.04 -20.66 5.41
CA HIS A 173 -5.67 -20.17 5.48
C HIS A 173 -5.66 -18.63 5.47
N PRO A 174 -6.15 -17.97 6.54
CA PRO A 174 -6.07 -16.53 6.65
C PRO A 174 -4.61 -16.09 6.74
N TYR A 175 -4.31 -14.89 6.26
CA TYR A 175 -3.01 -14.28 6.47
C TYR A 175 -2.85 -13.93 7.96
N VAL A 176 -1.70 -14.32 8.53
CA VAL A 176 -1.24 -13.87 9.84
C VAL A 176 0.24 -13.53 9.72
N SER A 177 0.61 -12.31 10.10
CA SER A 177 2.00 -11.86 10.10
C SER A 177 2.82 -12.57 11.17
N PRO A 178 4.17 -12.58 11.06
CA PRO A 178 5.04 -13.11 12.11
C PRO A 178 4.84 -12.45 13.49
N GLN A 179 4.33 -11.22 13.52
CA GLN A 179 4.02 -10.46 14.74
C GLN A 179 2.63 -10.78 15.31
N GLY A 180 1.84 -11.63 14.64
CA GLY A 180 0.51 -12.03 15.08
C GLY A 180 -0.60 -11.06 14.64
N TYR A 181 -0.42 -10.31 13.55
CA TYR A 181 -1.45 -9.45 12.98
C TYR A 181 -2.15 -10.11 11.81
N THR A 182 -3.47 -9.97 11.70
CA THR A 182 -4.21 -10.21 10.46
C THR A 182 -4.35 -8.91 9.69
N ILE A 183 -4.64 -9.02 8.40
CA ILE A 183 -5.08 -7.88 7.60
C ILE A 183 -6.59 -7.93 7.47
N VAL A 184 -7.24 -6.78 7.70
CA VAL A 184 -8.67 -6.56 7.45
C VAL A 184 -8.81 -5.54 6.33
N ASP A 185 -9.46 -5.95 5.26
CA ASP A 185 -9.83 -5.12 4.12
C ASP A 185 -11.21 -4.54 4.36
N VAL A 186 -11.28 -3.25 4.64
CA VAL A 186 -12.53 -2.50 4.74
C VAL A 186 -12.89 -2.03 3.34
N ARG A 187 -13.88 -2.69 2.74
CA ARG A 187 -14.31 -2.47 1.36
C ARG A 187 -15.53 -1.56 1.34
N PHE A 188 -15.35 -0.29 1.03
CA PHE A 188 -16.45 0.66 0.98
C PHE A 188 -17.26 0.50 -0.30
N TYR A 189 -18.59 0.65 -0.19
CA TYR A 189 -19.47 0.67 -1.36
C TYR A 189 -19.34 1.99 -2.16
N GLU A 190 -18.96 3.07 -1.48
CA GLU A 190 -18.77 4.42 -2.03
C GLU A 190 -17.43 5.01 -1.57
N GLY A 191 -17.34 6.31 -1.28
CA GLY A 191 -16.15 6.90 -0.66
C GLY A 191 -15.90 6.38 0.75
N LEU A 192 -14.70 6.65 1.29
CA LEU A 192 -14.44 6.43 2.72
C LEU A 192 -15.42 7.27 3.54
N LYS A 193 -16.22 6.60 4.36
CA LYS A 193 -17.17 7.22 5.27
C LYS A 193 -16.83 6.87 6.71
N LEU A 194 -17.28 7.73 7.62
CA LEU A 194 -17.23 7.50 9.05
C LEU A 194 -18.61 7.85 9.61
N TYR A 195 -19.23 6.91 10.31
CA TYR A 195 -20.58 7.03 10.85
C TYR A 195 -21.63 7.47 9.82
N GLY A 196 -21.60 6.93 8.59
CA GLY A 196 -22.57 7.28 7.54
C GLY A 196 -22.20 8.51 6.71
N GLU A 197 -21.20 9.28 7.15
CA GLU A 197 -20.92 10.61 6.61
C GLU A 197 -19.58 10.67 5.88
N ASN A 198 -19.48 11.59 4.91
CA ASN A 198 -18.20 11.91 4.29
C ASN A 198 -17.37 12.73 5.26
N GLU A 199 -16.26 12.16 5.72
CA GLU A 199 -15.36 12.80 6.69
C GLU A 199 -13.95 12.96 6.12
N PRO A 200 -13.17 13.93 6.62
CA PRO A 200 -11.75 14.05 6.27
C PRO A 200 -10.97 12.78 6.61
N TYR A 201 -9.99 12.44 5.76
CA TYR A 201 -9.14 11.26 5.95
C TYR A 201 -8.44 11.21 7.32
N ASP A 202 -8.04 12.36 7.87
CA ASP A 202 -7.40 12.41 9.19
C ASP A 202 -8.36 12.02 10.32
N LYS A 203 -9.63 12.45 10.24
CA LYS A 203 -10.65 12.01 11.19
C LYS A 203 -10.92 10.51 11.10
N ILE A 204 -11.01 9.96 9.87
CA ILE A 204 -11.18 8.52 9.65
C ILE A 204 -10.00 7.74 10.24
N ALA A 205 -8.76 8.19 9.96
CA ALA A 205 -7.55 7.57 10.50
C ALA A 205 -7.52 7.59 12.03
N ASP A 206 -7.80 8.75 12.64
CA ASP A 206 -7.80 8.92 14.09
C ASP A 206 -8.84 8.02 14.78
N GLU A 207 -10.02 7.87 14.20
CA GLU A 207 -11.09 7.02 14.77
C GLU A 207 -10.75 5.52 14.63
N VAL A 208 -10.29 5.11 13.44
CA VAL A 208 -9.84 3.73 13.20
C VAL A 208 -8.69 3.34 14.15
N GLN A 209 -7.74 4.25 14.38
CA GLN A 209 -6.59 4.01 15.25
C GLN A 209 -6.96 3.90 16.73
N GLN A 210 -8.13 4.40 17.14
CA GLN A 210 -8.65 4.28 18.51
C GLN A 210 -9.34 2.95 18.78
N VAL A 211 -9.72 2.20 17.74
CA VAL A 211 -10.33 0.87 17.91
C VAL A 211 -9.30 -0.09 18.51
N ALA A 212 -9.70 -0.79 19.57
CA ALA A 212 -8.83 -1.74 20.25
C ALA A 212 -8.37 -2.83 19.28
N GLY A 213 -7.08 -3.20 19.36
CA GLY A 213 -6.48 -4.22 18.50
C GLY A 213 -6.04 -3.72 17.11
N VAL A 214 -6.35 -2.49 16.71
CA VAL A 214 -5.81 -1.89 15.48
C VAL A 214 -4.37 -1.44 15.71
N ALA A 215 -3.44 -2.12 15.04
CA ALA A 215 -2.00 -1.83 15.10
C ALA A 215 -1.53 -0.82 14.04
N GLY A 216 -2.34 -0.57 13.02
CA GLY A 216 -2.07 0.43 11.98
C GLY A 216 -3.01 0.33 10.79
N HIS A 217 -2.87 1.28 9.86
CA HIS A 217 -3.72 1.37 8.67
C HIS A 217 -2.93 1.79 7.43
N GLY A 218 -3.44 1.44 6.25
CA GLY A 218 -2.88 1.74 4.93
C GLY A 218 -3.18 3.16 4.42
N LEU A 219 -3.82 4.02 5.22
CA LEU A 219 -4.11 5.41 4.84
C LEU A 219 -2.91 6.32 5.15
N LEU A 220 -2.24 6.81 4.11
CA LEU A 220 -1.14 7.77 4.19
C LEU A 220 -1.67 9.17 3.90
N ILE A 221 -1.53 10.10 4.85
CA ILE A 221 -2.12 11.44 4.74
C ILE A 221 -1.02 12.50 4.76
N ARG A 222 -0.97 13.35 3.74
CA ARG A 222 -0.03 14.47 3.59
C ARG A 222 1.44 14.03 3.69
N ARG A 223 1.74 12.81 3.22
CA ARG A 223 3.08 12.21 3.27
C ARG A 223 3.87 12.35 1.97
N ALA A 224 3.20 12.44 0.82
CA ALA A 224 3.88 12.53 -0.46
C ALA A 224 4.41 13.95 -0.70
N ALA A 225 5.69 14.06 -1.04
CA ALA A 225 6.33 15.26 -1.61
C ALA A 225 6.01 15.39 -3.11
N ALA A 226 5.81 14.26 -3.78
CA ALA A 226 5.37 14.20 -5.16
C ALA A 226 4.57 12.93 -5.43
N ALA A 227 3.69 12.99 -6.43
CA ALA A 227 3.01 11.86 -7.05
C ALA A 227 3.42 11.76 -8.52
N VAL A 228 3.82 10.56 -8.96
CA VAL A 228 4.05 10.24 -10.37
C VAL A 228 2.91 9.35 -10.86
N ILE A 229 2.14 9.85 -11.83
CA ILE A 229 0.91 9.22 -12.32
C ILE A 229 1.06 8.97 -13.81
N ALA A 230 0.93 7.72 -14.24
CA ALA A 230 0.89 7.35 -15.66
C ALA A 230 -0.42 6.65 -15.97
N ARG A 231 -1.14 7.12 -16.99
CA ARG A 231 -2.37 6.49 -17.46
C ARG A 231 -2.19 5.93 -18.88
N PRO A 232 -2.88 4.83 -19.22
CA PRO A 232 -2.89 4.33 -20.59
C PRO A 232 -3.37 5.41 -21.56
N GLY A 233 -2.54 5.72 -22.57
CA GLY A 233 -2.85 6.72 -23.60
C GLY A 233 -2.28 8.12 -23.37
N ASP A 234 -1.68 8.40 -22.21
CA ASP A 234 -0.96 9.65 -21.97
C ASP A 234 0.37 9.67 -22.76
N GLU A 235 0.85 10.87 -23.15
CA GLU A 235 2.16 11.04 -23.82
C GLU A 235 3.36 10.75 -22.90
N GLY A 236 3.10 10.61 -21.60
CA GLY A 236 4.09 10.25 -20.58
C GLY A 236 3.54 10.45 -19.16
N PRO A 237 4.30 10.07 -18.11
CA PRO A 237 3.89 10.25 -16.73
C PRO A 237 3.75 11.73 -16.36
N GLN A 238 2.68 12.05 -15.63
CA GLN A 238 2.48 13.34 -14.98
C GLN A 238 3.15 13.33 -13.60
N VAL A 239 3.90 14.39 -13.30
CA VAL A 239 4.47 14.62 -11.96
C VAL A 239 3.70 15.75 -11.29
N VAL A 240 3.27 15.52 -10.05
CA VAL A 240 2.59 16.50 -9.20
C VAL A 240 3.40 16.64 -7.92
N GLU A 241 3.84 17.85 -7.56
CA GLU A 241 4.61 18.14 -6.33
C GLU A 241 3.70 18.83 -5.29
N PHE A 242 3.94 18.61 -3.98
CA PHE A 242 3.10 19.05 -2.85
C PHE A 242 3.81 19.93 -1.81
#